data_AF-R8BI47-F1
#
_entry.id   AF-R8BI47-F1
#
_cell.length_a   1.000
_cell.length_b   1.000
_cell.length_c   1.000
_cell.angle_alpha   90.00
_cell.angle_beta   90.00
_cell.angle_gamma   90.00
#
_symmetry.space_group_name_H-M   'P 1'
#
loop_
_entity.id
_entity.type
_entity.pdbx_description
1 polymer ?
#
loop_
_entity_poly.entity_id
_entity_poly.type
_entity_poly.pdbx_seq_one_letter_code
_entity_poly.pdbx_strand_id
1 'polypeptide(L)'
;MRAEKISKRDPVKVRRDILDAPIISSPVPAGRQAKGVDEWDFLPPLPEIIDAVNQFTRLYFQLGFIPKQLFPERLKKDHRSVSVFLLLSILSISARFTPSIVLRYGDGMKAADIFMERASVVALSELYREPSLERCQAFYLLSIAQQGSGWKNRSFINLGIAMRMAGLMRLHREETYALKSPTKELIVRAESARRTFWMLHSQDNLHSGPSSPVSLAASDITALLPGNEEDFAKGREPKSRAALEDTPPAIENPRLISDPNRSLFATLIQTHYFWGRISRRAVSHDSSSRPWETMSDYAKIQKSLDTWEQGLPRDHVWSSFALKGYKTEGQDLAYLAVTMVIRLCNIVIRKAYLRYMIFPDQSEPNLRAFWSNMALEMFKNVRELYEQIDTQFIDRAPDEHLGAQMASAPTRPLFKMGQ
;
A
#
# COMPACT_ATOMS: atom_id res chain seq x y z
N MET A 1 -1.91 -27.83 48.97
CA MET A 1 -1.48 -26.43 48.85
C MET A 1 0.04 -26.38 48.78
N ARG A 2 0.60 -26.11 47.60
CA ARG A 2 2.00 -25.71 47.41
C ARG A 2 2.06 -24.90 46.12
N ALA A 3 2.45 -23.64 46.25
CA ALA A 3 2.52 -22.66 45.17
C ALA A 3 3.88 -22.74 44.47
N GLU A 4 3.91 -22.75 43.14
CA GLU A 4 5.12 -22.54 42.35
C GLU A 4 5.14 -21.13 41.76
N LYS A 5 6.23 -20.42 42.07
CA LYS A 5 6.55 -19.06 41.64
C LYS A 5 6.95 -19.04 40.17
N ILE A 6 6.20 -18.33 39.35
CA ILE A 6 6.62 -17.97 37.99
C ILE A 6 7.58 -16.78 38.08
N SER A 7 8.84 -17.03 37.73
CA SER A 7 9.89 -16.01 37.59
C SER A 7 9.57 -15.09 36.41
N LYS A 8 9.16 -13.85 36.69
CA LYS A 8 9.04 -12.77 35.69
C LYS A 8 10.41 -12.51 35.06
N ARG A 9 10.55 -12.80 33.77
CA ARG A 9 11.71 -12.36 32.98
C ARG A 9 11.56 -10.87 32.65
N ASP A 10 12.64 -10.14 32.90
CA ASP A 10 12.74 -8.69 32.81
C ASP A 10 12.67 -8.19 31.35
N PRO A 11 11.69 -7.33 30.99
CA PRO A 11 11.48 -6.84 29.61
C PRO A 11 12.64 -5.98 29.09
N VAL A 12 13.54 -5.51 29.96
CA VAL A 12 14.73 -4.74 29.56
C VAL A 12 15.77 -5.62 28.84
N LYS A 13 15.76 -6.94 29.05
CA LYS A 13 16.75 -7.85 28.45
C LYS A 13 16.49 -8.13 26.96
N VAL A 14 15.23 -8.04 26.51
CA VAL A 14 14.84 -8.16 25.09
C VAL A 14 15.15 -6.87 24.30
N ARG A 15 15.39 -5.76 25.00
CA ARG A 15 15.67 -4.43 24.43
C ARG A 15 17.06 -4.28 23.81
N ARG A 16 17.98 -5.23 24.05
CA ARG A 16 19.40 -5.15 23.60
C ARG A 16 19.71 -5.94 22.32
N ASP A 17 18.90 -6.93 21.93
CA ASP A 17 19.32 -7.87 20.88
C ASP A 17 18.92 -7.45 19.45
N ILE A 18 18.03 -6.46 19.27
CA ILE A 18 17.49 -6.11 17.93
C ILE A 18 18.26 -4.95 17.26
N LEU A 19 18.97 -4.10 18.03
CA LEU A 19 19.59 -2.88 17.51
C LEU A 19 21.09 -2.72 17.83
N ASP A 20 21.66 -3.50 18.75
CA ASP A 20 23.08 -3.39 19.15
C ASP A 20 23.94 -4.58 18.68
N ALA A 21 23.50 -5.34 17.66
CA ALA A 21 24.31 -6.43 17.11
C ALA A 21 25.60 -5.87 16.45
N PRO A 22 26.80 -6.20 16.96
CA PRO A 22 28.03 -5.82 16.29
C PRO A 22 28.13 -6.57 14.96
N ILE A 23 28.73 -5.93 13.95
CA ILE A 23 29.12 -6.57 12.69
C ILE A 23 30.25 -7.54 13.04
N ILE A 24 29.89 -8.74 13.50
CA ILE A 24 30.81 -9.87 13.66
C ILE A 24 30.30 -10.95 12.71
N SER A 25 31.05 -11.11 11.63
CA SER A 25 30.98 -12.25 10.72
C SER A 25 31.29 -13.54 11.48
N SER A 26 30.27 -14.14 12.09
CA SER A 26 30.38 -15.51 12.57
C SER A 26 29.92 -16.45 11.44
N PRO A 27 30.72 -17.46 11.05
CA PRO A 27 30.38 -18.34 9.95
C PRO A 27 29.25 -19.25 10.38
N VAL A 28 28.06 -19.04 9.79
CA VAL A 28 26.95 -20.00 9.88
C VAL A 28 27.38 -21.28 9.16
N PRO A 29 27.08 -22.49 9.69
CA PRO A 29 27.37 -23.73 8.98
C PRO A 29 26.64 -23.68 7.64
N ALA A 30 27.40 -23.69 6.55
CA ALA A 30 26.88 -23.75 5.21
C ALA A 30 25.99 -25.00 5.11
N GLY A 31 24.67 -24.79 5.16
CA GLY A 31 23.73 -25.77 4.63
C GLY A 31 24.21 -26.08 3.22
N ARG A 32 24.49 -27.35 2.95
CA ARG A 32 25.10 -27.84 1.70
C ARG A 32 24.42 -27.17 0.50
N GLN A 33 25.02 -26.10 -0.01
CA GLN A 33 24.66 -25.52 -1.29
C GLN A 33 25.12 -26.53 -2.33
N ALA A 34 24.18 -27.00 -3.15
CA ALA A 34 24.54 -27.67 -4.39
C ALA A 34 25.48 -26.73 -5.16
N LYS A 35 26.61 -27.26 -5.66
CA LYS A 35 27.58 -26.48 -6.44
C LYS A 35 26.88 -25.72 -7.58
N GLY A 36 26.95 -24.39 -7.54
CA GLY A 36 27.56 -23.63 -8.66
C GLY A 36 26.71 -22.75 -9.56
N VAL A 37 25.52 -22.27 -9.19
CA VAL A 37 24.85 -21.20 -9.95
C VAL A 37 24.87 -19.92 -9.12
N ASP A 38 25.54 -18.87 -9.61
CA ASP A 38 25.48 -17.55 -9.00
C ASP A 38 24.08 -17.00 -9.23
N GLU A 39 23.34 -16.66 -8.18
CA GLU A 39 21.98 -16.11 -8.31
C GLU A 39 21.96 -14.83 -9.18
N TRP A 40 23.09 -14.11 -9.25
CA TRP A 40 23.23 -12.95 -10.12
C TRP A 40 23.16 -13.29 -11.62
N ASP A 41 23.39 -14.54 -12.02
CA ASP A 41 23.23 -14.99 -13.41
C ASP A 41 21.75 -14.95 -13.85
N PHE A 42 20.82 -14.86 -12.89
CA PHE A 42 19.40 -14.66 -13.17
C PHE A 42 19.03 -13.22 -13.52
N LEU A 43 19.94 -12.26 -13.37
CA LEU A 43 19.69 -10.84 -13.60
C LEU A 43 20.25 -10.37 -14.96
N PRO A 44 19.66 -9.32 -15.56
CA PRO A 44 20.26 -8.65 -16.71
C PRO A 44 21.50 -7.85 -16.28
N PRO A 45 22.30 -7.30 -17.21
CA PRO A 45 23.42 -6.44 -16.89
C PRO A 45 23.05 -5.28 -15.95
N LEU A 46 23.95 -4.93 -15.03
CA LEU A 46 23.73 -3.92 -13.99
C LEU A 46 23.16 -2.58 -14.48
N PRO A 47 23.59 -1.99 -15.61
CA PRO A 47 23.01 -0.74 -16.11
C PRO A 47 21.50 -0.82 -16.35
N GLU A 48 21.00 -1.97 -16.80
CA GLU A 48 19.58 -2.19 -17.05
C GLU A 48 18.80 -2.47 -15.77
N ILE A 49 19.43 -3.13 -14.80
CA ILE A 49 18.85 -3.26 -13.45
C ILE A 49 18.60 -1.85 -12.89
N ILE A 50 19.59 -0.97 -12.98
CA ILE A 50 19.49 0.41 -12.50
C ILE A 50 18.39 1.17 -13.26
N ASP A 51 18.33 1.04 -14.59
CA ASP A 51 17.27 1.64 -15.41
C ASP A 51 15.89 1.15 -14.97
N ALA A 52 15.71 -0.16 -14.80
CA ALA A 52 14.46 -0.76 -14.36
C ALA A 52 14.05 -0.36 -12.93
N VAL A 53 15.01 -0.17 -12.03
CA VAL A 53 14.79 0.36 -10.68
C VAL A 53 14.35 1.83 -10.71
N ASN A 54 14.98 2.64 -11.57
CA ASN A 54 14.58 4.04 -11.75
C ASN A 54 13.17 4.14 -12.34
N GLN A 55 12.85 3.29 -13.32
CA GLN A 55 11.49 3.23 -13.87
C GLN A 55 10.47 2.77 -12.84
N PHE A 56 10.81 1.76 -12.03
CA PHE A 56 9.96 1.31 -10.93
C PHE A 56 9.63 2.46 -9.96
N THR A 57 10.68 3.15 -9.48
CA THR A 57 10.53 4.22 -8.48
C THR A 57 9.89 5.49 -9.03
N ARG A 58 9.96 5.73 -10.35
CA ARG A 58 9.23 6.82 -11.04
C ARG A 58 7.74 6.49 -11.22
N LEU A 59 7.40 5.26 -11.60
CA LEU A 59 6.04 4.90 -12.02
C LEU A 59 5.15 4.40 -10.87
N TYR A 60 5.73 3.91 -9.76
CA TYR A 60 4.98 3.28 -8.68
C TYR A 60 5.21 3.97 -7.34
N PHE A 61 4.73 5.21 -7.20
CA PHE A 61 4.76 5.92 -5.91
C PHE A 61 4.12 5.12 -4.78
N GLN A 62 3.01 4.43 -5.05
CA GLN A 62 2.34 3.56 -4.09
C GLN A 62 3.24 2.39 -3.65
N LEU A 63 4.31 2.05 -4.37
CA LEU A 63 5.33 1.09 -3.93
C LEU A 63 6.63 1.81 -3.49
N GLY A 64 6.52 3.09 -3.13
CA GLY A 64 7.60 4.02 -2.80
C GLY A 64 8.27 3.79 -1.45
N PHE A 65 8.39 2.52 -1.02
CA PHE A 65 9.24 2.14 0.12
C PHE A 65 10.71 1.99 -0.28
N ILE A 66 11.04 2.00 -1.59
CA ILE A 66 12.42 1.98 -2.09
C ILE A 66 12.93 3.43 -2.23
N PRO A 67 14.04 3.81 -1.58
CA PRO A 67 14.60 5.16 -1.70
C PRO A 67 15.08 5.46 -3.14
N LYS A 68 14.50 6.47 -3.78
CA LYS A 68 14.69 6.77 -5.21
C LYS A 68 16.15 7.05 -5.62
N GLN A 69 16.93 7.67 -4.74
CA GLN A 69 18.34 8.03 -5.01
C GLN A 69 19.32 7.03 -4.37
N LEU A 70 19.13 6.75 -3.07
CA LEU A 70 20.06 5.93 -2.29
C LEU A 70 20.10 4.47 -2.75
N PHE A 71 18.99 3.91 -3.25
CA PHE A 71 18.97 2.52 -3.69
C PHE A 71 19.74 2.30 -5.01
N PRO A 72 19.54 3.10 -6.08
CA PRO A 72 20.41 3.08 -7.25
C PRO A 72 21.89 3.38 -6.93
N GLU A 73 22.19 4.29 -6.01
CA GLU A 73 23.57 4.56 -5.57
C GLU A 73 24.21 3.35 -4.89
N ARG A 74 23.46 2.65 -4.03
CA ARG A 74 23.91 1.39 -3.43
C ARG A 74 24.19 0.33 -4.50
N LEU A 75 23.35 0.20 -5.52
CA LEU A 75 23.60 -0.71 -6.64
C LEU A 75 24.89 -0.35 -7.39
N LYS A 76 25.18 0.92 -7.62
CA LYS A 76 26.42 1.34 -8.29
C LYS A 76 27.66 1.06 -7.43
N LYS A 77 27.55 1.25 -6.11
CA LYS A 77 28.68 1.13 -5.18
C LYS A 77 29.00 -0.32 -4.81
N ASP A 78 27.97 -1.10 -4.49
CA ASP A 78 28.10 -2.48 -4.04
C ASP A 78 26.82 -3.26 -4.39
N HIS A 79 26.64 -3.56 -5.67
CA HIS A 79 25.46 -4.28 -6.16
C HIS A 79 25.29 -5.63 -5.48
N ARG A 80 26.39 -6.34 -5.17
CA ARG A 80 26.36 -7.66 -4.52
C ARG A 80 25.76 -7.63 -3.11
N SER A 81 25.72 -6.47 -2.46
CA SER A 81 25.03 -6.28 -1.18
C SER A 81 23.51 -6.34 -1.28
N VAL A 82 22.91 -6.23 -2.47
CA VAL A 82 21.46 -6.14 -2.67
C VAL A 82 20.88 -7.52 -2.95
N SER A 83 19.73 -7.84 -2.33
CA SER A 83 19.01 -9.09 -2.57
C SER A 83 18.64 -9.28 -4.05
N VAL A 84 19.12 -10.37 -4.66
CA VAL A 84 18.72 -10.79 -6.01
C VAL A 84 17.20 -11.01 -6.09
N PHE A 85 16.60 -11.58 -5.04
CA PHE A 85 15.17 -11.79 -4.97
C PHE A 85 14.37 -10.48 -5.06
N LEU A 86 14.84 -9.43 -4.37
CA LEU A 86 14.24 -8.10 -4.45
C LEU A 86 14.37 -7.53 -5.87
N LEU A 87 15.54 -7.63 -6.49
CA LEU A 87 15.77 -7.12 -7.85
C LEU A 87 14.91 -7.84 -8.90
N LEU A 88 14.82 -9.17 -8.85
CA LEU A 88 13.92 -9.94 -9.73
C LEU A 88 12.45 -9.54 -9.53
N SER A 89 12.04 -9.29 -8.29
CA SER A 89 10.67 -8.87 -7.98
C SER A 89 10.36 -7.45 -8.48
N ILE A 90 11.33 -6.53 -8.41
CA ILE A 90 11.23 -5.19 -9.04
C ILE A 90 11.10 -5.33 -10.55
N LEU A 91 12.00 -6.10 -11.18
CA LEU A 91 12.03 -6.34 -12.63
C LEU A 91 10.73 -7.00 -13.13
N SER A 92 10.10 -7.86 -12.34
CA SER A 92 8.81 -8.49 -12.64
C SER A 92 7.68 -7.46 -12.87
N ILE A 93 7.84 -6.25 -12.34
CA ILE A 93 6.88 -5.15 -12.48
C ILE A 93 7.36 -4.15 -13.54
N SER A 94 8.62 -3.70 -13.45
CA SER A 94 9.12 -2.57 -14.24
C SER A 94 9.70 -2.93 -15.60
N ALA A 95 10.06 -4.20 -15.86
CA ALA A 95 10.66 -4.63 -17.12
C ALA A 95 9.84 -4.21 -18.35
N ARG A 96 8.50 -4.28 -18.24
CA ARG A 96 7.59 -3.92 -19.33
C ARG A 96 7.59 -2.43 -19.71
N PHE A 97 8.16 -1.58 -18.86
CA PHE A 97 8.26 -0.13 -19.06
C PHE A 97 9.72 0.34 -19.21
N THR A 98 10.67 -0.59 -19.27
CA THR A 98 12.10 -0.27 -19.28
C THR A 98 12.65 -0.49 -20.68
N PRO A 99 12.91 0.56 -21.48
CA PRO A 99 13.28 0.42 -22.90
C PRO A 99 14.50 -0.46 -23.14
N SER A 100 15.52 -0.37 -22.27
CA SER A 100 16.74 -1.17 -22.36
C SER A 100 16.49 -2.68 -22.16
N ILE A 101 15.52 -3.03 -21.31
CA ILE A 101 15.06 -4.41 -21.10
C ILE A 101 14.19 -4.88 -22.26
N VAL A 102 13.23 -4.06 -22.71
CA VAL A 102 12.37 -4.38 -23.86
C VAL A 102 13.21 -4.70 -25.09
N LEU A 103 14.24 -3.91 -25.36
CA LEU A 103 15.15 -4.12 -26.48
C LEU A 103 15.84 -5.51 -26.44
N ARG A 104 16.28 -5.96 -25.27
CA ARG A 104 17.01 -7.24 -25.14
C ARG A 104 16.12 -8.46 -25.17
N TYR A 105 14.94 -8.37 -24.56
CA TYR A 105 14.02 -9.49 -24.48
C TYR A 105 13.02 -9.51 -25.65
N GLY A 106 13.02 -8.47 -26.48
CA GLY A 106 12.15 -8.27 -27.65
C GLY A 106 10.73 -7.82 -27.30
N ASP A 107 10.25 -8.16 -26.11
CA ASP A 107 8.94 -7.78 -25.60
C ASP A 107 8.98 -7.55 -24.09
N GLY A 108 8.34 -6.47 -23.65
CA GLY A 108 8.33 -6.04 -22.25
C GLY A 108 7.51 -6.96 -21.35
N MET A 109 6.40 -7.50 -21.85
CA MET A 109 5.55 -8.43 -21.09
C MET A 109 6.28 -9.76 -20.90
N LYS A 110 6.87 -10.29 -21.97
CA LYS A 110 7.72 -11.48 -21.92
C LYS A 110 8.88 -11.31 -20.93
N ALA A 111 9.55 -10.16 -20.93
CA ALA A 111 10.61 -9.87 -19.97
C ALA A 111 10.10 -9.92 -18.51
N ALA A 112 8.98 -9.25 -18.24
CA ALA A 112 8.36 -9.24 -16.91
C ALA A 112 7.98 -10.66 -16.44
N ASP A 113 7.42 -11.49 -17.32
CA ASP A 113 7.05 -12.88 -17.00
C ASP A 113 8.29 -13.75 -16.70
N ILE A 114 9.38 -13.59 -17.47
CA ILE A 114 10.66 -14.27 -17.20
C ILE A 114 11.19 -13.92 -15.80
N PHE A 115 11.18 -12.64 -15.45
CA PHE A 115 11.67 -12.22 -14.13
C PHE A 115 10.74 -12.69 -13.00
N MET A 116 9.42 -12.73 -13.23
CA MET A 116 8.45 -13.24 -12.27
C MET A 116 8.62 -14.73 -12.02
N GLU A 117 8.90 -15.52 -13.06
CA GLU A 117 9.21 -16.95 -12.93
C GLU A 117 10.50 -17.15 -12.14
N ARG A 118 11.58 -16.43 -12.48
CA ARG A 118 12.85 -16.47 -11.74
C ARG A 118 12.68 -16.07 -10.28
N ALA A 119 11.95 -14.99 -10.00
CA ALA A 119 11.62 -14.56 -8.64
C ALA A 119 10.85 -15.65 -7.87
N SER A 120 9.93 -16.35 -8.54
CA SER A 120 9.16 -17.45 -7.93
C SER A 120 10.03 -18.65 -7.57
N VAL A 121 11.07 -18.94 -8.34
CA VAL A 121 12.07 -19.98 -8.02
C VAL A 121 12.89 -19.57 -6.80
N VAL A 122 13.41 -18.34 -6.78
CA VAL A 122 14.21 -17.82 -5.65
C VAL A 122 13.37 -17.69 -4.37
N ALA A 123 12.07 -17.39 -4.48
CA ALA A 123 11.17 -17.32 -3.34
C ALA A 123 11.15 -18.61 -2.50
N LEU A 124 11.31 -19.78 -3.14
CA LEU A 124 11.31 -21.07 -2.45
C LEU A 124 12.54 -21.25 -1.53
N SER A 125 13.70 -20.72 -1.92
CA SER A 125 14.92 -20.78 -1.09
C SER A 125 14.95 -19.70 0.00
N GLU A 126 14.20 -18.62 -0.20
CA GLU A 126 14.12 -17.49 0.72
C GLU A 126 13.03 -17.65 1.80
N LEU A 127 12.00 -18.46 1.55
CA LEU A 127 10.79 -18.59 2.40
C LEU A 127 11.08 -18.83 3.89
N TYR A 128 12.00 -19.73 4.22
CA TYR A 128 12.29 -20.14 5.60
C TYR A 128 13.53 -19.46 6.22
N ARG A 129 14.10 -18.47 5.53
CA ARG A 129 15.23 -17.70 6.07
C ARG A 129 14.74 -16.64 7.07
N GLU A 130 15.66 -16.18 7.92
CA GLU A 130 15.40 -15.13 8.90
C GLU A 130 14.75 -13.90 8.23
N PRO A 131 13.59 -13.40 8.71
CA PRO A 131 12.93 -12.25 8.10
C PRO A 131 13.85 -11.04 7.96
N SER A 132 13.80 -10.40 6.79
CA SER A 132 14.51 -9.15 6.53
C SER A 132 13.59 -8.20 5.76
N LEU A 133 13.90 -6.91 5.82
CA LEU A 133 13.12 -5.90 5.11
C LEU A 133 13.12 -6.16 3.59
N GLU A 134 14.29 -6.44 3.00
CA GLU A 134 14.39 -6.70 1.56
C GLU A 134 13.63 -7.94 1.13
N ARG A 135 13.64 -9.01 1.93
CA ARG A 135 12.89 -10.24 1.65
C ARG A 135 11.39 -10.01 1.76
N CYS A 136 10.96 -9.30 2.80
CA CYS A 136 9.56 -8.90 2.97
C CYS A 136 9.08 -8.07 1.77
N GLN A 137 9.89 -7.09 1.33
CA GLN A 137 9.62 -6.27 0.15
C GLN A 137 9.60 -7.10 -1.13
N ALA A 138 10.50 -8.06 -1.30
CA ALA A 138 10.53 -8.94 -2.46
C ALA A 138 9.27 -9.81 -2.58
N PHE A 139 8.86 -10.49 -1.49
CA PHE A 139 7.61 -11.25 -1.46
C PHE A 139 6.40 -10.35 -1.75
N TYR A 140 6.40 -9.14 -1.22
CA TYR A 140 5.35 -8.17 -1.52
C TYR A 140 5.31 -7.80 -3.00
N LEU A 141 6.43 -7.43 -3.61
CA LEU A 141 6.48 -7.07 -5.03
C LEU A 141 6.14 -8.25 -5.94
N LEU A 142 6.60 -9.47 -5.61
CA LEU A 142 6.20 -10.67 -6.33
C LEU A 142 4.69 -10.88 -6.27
N SER A 143 4.05 -10.62 -5.11
CA SER A 143 2.59 -10.69 -5.01
C SER A 143 1.90 -9.72 -5.97
N ILE A 144 2.38 -8.48 -6.07
CA ILE A 144 1.82 -7.46 -6.97
C ILE A 144 2.00 -7.86 -8.45
N ALA A 145 3.17 -8.37 -8.83
CA ALA A 145 3.42 -8.84 -10.19
C ALA A 145 2.44 -9.97 -10.58
N GLN A 146 2.30 -10.97 -9.70
CA GLN A 146 1.39 -12.11 -9.92
C GLN A 146 -0.07 -11.69 -9.96
N GLN A 147 -0.47 -10.72 -9.14
CA GLN A 147 -1.80 -10.13 -9.21
C GLN A 147 -2.05 -9.43 -10.57
N GLY A 148 -1.08 -8.67 -11.06
CA GLY A 148 -1.11 -8.03 -12.37
C GLY A 148 -1.35 -9.05 -13.50
N SER A 149 -0.72 -10.22 -13.41
CA SER A 149 -0.85 -11.35 -14.34
C SER A 149 -2.05 -12.28 -14.05
N GLY A 150 -2.90 -11.96 -13.07
CA GLY A 150 -4.12 -12.70 -12.77
C GLY A 150 -3.95 -13.97 -11.93
N TRP A 151 -2.75 -14.24 -11.40
CA TRP A 151 -2.43 -15.41 -10.58
C TRP A 151 -2.82 -15.19 -9.12
N LYS A 152 -4.13 -15.09 -8.87
CA LYS A 152 -4.71 -14.70 -7.56
C LYS A 152 -4.15 -15.51 -6.39
N ASN A 153 -4.20 -16.84 -6.43
CA ASN A 153 -3.77 -17.68 -5.30
C ASN A 153 -2.29 -17.49 -4.96
N ARG A 154 -1.42 -17.42 -5.98
CA ARG A 154 0.02 -17.20 -5.78
C ARG A 154 0.29 -15.83 -5.16
N SER A 155 -0.41 -14.81 -5.67
CA SER A 155 -0.37 -13.46 -5.12
C SER A 155 -0.76 -13.44 -3.63
N PHE A 156 -1.90 -14.02 -3.28
CA PHE A 156 -2.39 -14.03 -1.89
C PHE A 156 -1.44 -14.77 -0.94
N ILE A 157 -0.85 -15.90 -1.38
CA ILE A 157 0.15 -16.64 -0.59
C ILE A 157 1.38 -15.76 -0.34
N ASN A 158 1.93 -15.12 -1.38
CA ASN A 158 3.11 -14.26 -1.24
C ASN A 158 2.84 -13.02 -0.38
N LEU A 159 1.66 -12.42 -0.49
CA LEU A 159 1.24 -11.33 0.40
C LEU A 159 1.15 -11.78 1.86
N GLY A 160 0.58 -12.97 2.11
CA GLY A 160 0.51 -13.58 3.44
C GLY A 160 1.90 -13.83 4.05
N ILE A 161 2.84 -14.32 3.24
CA ILE A 161 4.25 -14.52 3.67
C ILE A 161 4.86 -13.17 4.05
N ALA A 162 4.74 -12.15 3.21
CA ALA A 162 5.27 -10.81 3.50
C ALA A 162 4.66 -10.21 4.77
N MET A 163 3.33 -10.33 4.96
CA MET A 163 2.64 -9.90 6.19
C MET A 163 3.19 -10.60 7.43
N ARG A 164 3.45 -11.92 7.36
CA ARG A 164 4.03 -12.66 8.49
C ARG A 164 5.48 -12.24 8.78
N MET A 165 6.30 -12.00 7.75
CA MET A 165 7.65 -11.45 7.93
C MET A 165 7.61 -10.07 8.59
N ALA A 166 6.73 -9.16 8.15
CA ALA A 166 6.55 -7.85 8.76
C ALA A 166 6.11 -7.94 10.24
N GLY A 167 5.23 -8.90 10.55
CA GLY A 167 4.82 -9.21 11.93
C GLY A 167 5.98 -9.68 12.81
N LEU A 168 6.81 -10.60 12.32
CA LEU A 168 8.00 -11.11 13.02
C LEU A 168 9.04 -10.01 13.27
N MET A 169 9.23 -9.10 12.31
CA MET A 169 10.06 -7.90 12.44
C MET A 169 9.39 -6.78 13.26
N ARG A 170 8.15 -6.98 13.75
CA ARG A 170 7.37 -6.03 14.55
C ARG A 170 7.14 -4.67 13.87
N LEU A 171 7.04 -4.63 12.54
CA LEU A 171 6.83 -3.37 11.81
C LEU A 171 5.48 -2.68 12.14
N HIS A 172 4.53 -3.42 12.69
CA HIS A 172 3.25 -2.86 13.17
C HIS A 172 3.37 -2.07 14.50
N ARG A 173 4.56 -2.04 15.12
CA ARG A 173 4.81 -1.37 16.41
C ARG A 173 5.54 -0.05 16.22
N GLU A 174 5.05 1.03 16.83
CA GLU A 174 5.72 2.34 16.76
C GLU A 174 7.13 2.30 17.34
N GLU A 175 7.30 1.54 18.42
CA GLU A 175 8.55 1.30 19.14
C GLU A 175 9.70 0.85 18.22
N THR A 176 9.36 0.11 17.15
CA THR A 176 10.32 -0.43 16.18
C THR A 176 11.04 0.66 15.40
N TYR A 177 10.46 1.86 15.35
CA TYR A 177 10.99 3.00 14.60
C TYR A 177 11.73 4.01 15.49
N ALA A 178 11.83 3.77 16.80
CA ALA A 178 12.55 4.66 17.72
C ALA A 178 14.07 4.54 17.51
N LEU A 179 14.71 5.64 17.07
CA LEU A 179 16.15 5.71 16.81
C LEU A 179 16.87 6.41 17.97
N LYS A 180 17.87 5.77 18.59
CA LYS A 180 18.68 6.37 19.66
C LYS A 180 19.67 7.41 19.15
N SER A 181 20.22 7.20 17.96
CA SER A 181 21.22 8.07 17.32
C SER A 181 20.94 8.11 15.82
N PRO A 182 19.98 8.95 15.39
CA PRO A 182 19.45 8.89 14.04
C PRO A 182 20.47 9.45 13.03
N THR A 183 21.07 8.56 12.21
CA THR A 183 21.75 8.97 10.97
C THR A 183 20.72 9.08 9.84
N LYS A 184 21.05 9.80 8.76
CA LYS A 184 20.17 9.92 7.59
C LYS A 184 19.80 8.55 7.03
N GLU A 185 20.76 7.65 6.93
CA GLU A 185 20.58 6.29 6.42
C GLU A 185 19.64 5.46 7.31
N LEU A 186 19.76 5.61 8.64
CA LEU A 186 18.86 4.95 9.59
C LEU A 186 17.44 5.50 9.51
N ILE A 187 17.27 6.82 9.38
CA ILE A 187 15.96 7.45 9.21
C ILE A 187 15.29 6.94 7.92
N VAL A 188 16.03 6.92 6.81
CA VAL A 188 15.53 6.38 5.52
C VAL A 188 15.15 4.92 5.66
N ARG A 189 15.97 4.09 6.31
CA ARG A 189 15.66 2.67 6.52
C ARG A 189 14.42 2.47 7.39
N ALA A 190 14.26 3.25 8.45
CA ALA A 190 13.09 3.21 9.32
C ALA A 190 11.81 3.63 8.56
N GLU A 191 11.87 4.70 7.76
CA GLU A 191 10.74 5.15 6.93
C GLU A 191 10.42 4.13 5.82
N SER A 192 11.43 3.51 5.19
CA SER A 192 11.24 2.42 4.23
C SER A 192 10.50 1.24 4.86
N ALA A 193 10.88 0.84 6.08
CA ALA A 193 10.20 -0.22 6.82
C ALA A 193 8.75 0.15 7.19
N ARG A 194 8.50 1.41 7.59
CA ARG A 194 7.16 1.94 7.87
C ARG A 194 6.27 1.93 6.64
N ARG A 195 6.77 2.44 5.50
CA ARG A 195 6.07 2.40 4.21
C ARG A 195 5.78 0.98 3.75
N THR A 196 6.74 0.06 3.92
CA THR A 196 6.55 -1.37 3.58
C THR A 196 5.38 -1.97 4.35
N PHE A 197 5.35 -1.77 5.67
CA PHE A 197 4.25 -2.27 6.51
C PHE A 197 2.90 -1.69 6.11
N TRP A 198 2.82 -0.37 5.95
CA TRP A 198 1.57 0.28 5.60
C TRP A 198 1.07 -0.11 4.21
N MET A 199 1.96 -0.35 3.25
CA MET A 199 1.57 -0.85 1.94
C MET A 199 1.05 -2.28 1.97
N LEU A 200 1.66 -3.15 2.79
CA LEU A 200 1.15 -4.49 3.01
C LEU A 200 -0.26 -4.45 3.61
N HIS A 201 -0.45 -3.69 4.70
CA HIS A 201 -1.75 -3.52 5.35
C HIS A 201 -2.80 -2.91 4.40
N SER A 202 -2.39 -1.93 3.60
CA SER A 202 -3.26 -1.29 2.61
C SER A 202 -3.70 -2.26 1.52
N GLN A 203 -2.80 -3.09 1.00
CA GLN A 203 -3.14 -4.07 -0.03
C GLN A 203 -4.02 -5.19 0.51
N ASP A 204 -3.77 -5.64 1.72
CA ASP A 204 -4.60 -6.62 2.42
C ASP A 204 -6.03 -6.08 2.61
N ASN A 205 -6.19 -4.80 2.96
CA ASN A 205 -7.51 -4.15 3.04
C ASN A 205 -8.23 -4.04 1.69
N LEU A 206 -7.54 -3.65 0.62
CA LEU A 206 -8.12 -3.54 -0.73
C LEU A 206 -8.69 -4.86 -1.25
N HIS A 207 -8.13 -5.99 -0.81
CA HIS A 207 -8.48 -7.33 -1.29
C HIS A 207 -9.28 -8.16 -0.29
N SER A 208 -9.43 -7.68 0.94
CA SER A 208 -10.30 -8.32 1.92
C SER A 208 -11.77 -8.32 1.50
N GLY A 209 -12.49 -9.36 1.87
CA GLY A 209 -13.90 -9.57 1.56
C GLY A 209 -14.60 -10.28 2.73
N PRO A 210 -15.93 -10.49 2.67
CA PRO A 210 -16.66 -11.19 3.74
C PRO A 210 -16.08 -12.56 4.09
N SER A 211 -15.55 -13.28 3.09
CA SER A 211 -14.95 -14.61 3.24
C SER A 211 -13.42 -14.60 3.35
N SER A 212 -12.79 -13.42 3.36
CA SER A 212 -11.33 -13.25 3.44
C SER A 212 -11.01 -12.05 4.32
N PRO A 213 -10.92 -12.25 5.65
CA PRO A 213 -10.66 -11.16 6.58
C PRO A 213 -9.26 -10.58 6.38
N VAL A 214 -9.06 -9.37 6.90
CA VAL A 214 -7.73 -8.76 7.00
C VAL A 214 -6.82 -9.59 7.91
N SER A 215 -5.55 -9.65 7.56
CA SER A 215 -4.50 -10.43 8.24
C SER A 215 -4.09 -9.82 9.58
N LEU A 216 -4.22 -8.50 9.75
CA LEU A 216 -3.92 -7.76 10.97
C LEU A 216 -4.99 -6.68 11.19
N ALA A 217 -5.60 -6.66 12.38
CA ALA A 217 -6.62 -5.66 12.71
C ALA A 217 -5.97 -4.30 13.04
N ALA A 218 -6.68 -3.20 12.75
CA ALA A 218 -6.21 -1.85 13.08
C ALA A 218 -5.92 -1.67 14.58
N SER A 219 -6.69 -2.34 15.44
CA SER A 219 -6.51 -2.35 16.89
C SER A 219 -5.15 -2.90 17.35
N ASP A 220 -4.46 -3.68 16.53
CA ASP A 220 -3.15 -4.25 16.84
C ASP A 220 -1.98 -3.39 16.33
N ILE A 221 -2.26 -2.29 15.62
CA ILE A 221 -1.27 -1.46 14.94
C ILE A 221 -1.03 -0.19 15.74
N THR A 222 0.17 -0.07 16.31
CA THR A 222 0.57 1.18 17.01
C THR A 222 1.42 2.08 16.11
N ALA A 223 1.96 1.55 15.01
CA ALA A 223 2.75 2.34 14.08
C ALA A 223 1.92 3.52 13.52
N LEU A 224 2.49 4.72 13.51
CA LEU A 224 1.94 5.92 12.85
C LEU A 224 2.14 5.88 11.33
N LEU A 225 1.40 6.70 10.60
CA LEU A 225 1.37 6.73 9.14
C LEU A 225 2.70 7.26 8.52
N PRO A 226 2.97 6.91 7.25
CA PRO A 226 4.20 7.33 6.55
C PRO A 226 4.35 8.85 6.38
N GLY A 227 5.61 9.30 6.29
CA GLY A 227 5.98 10.70 6.06
C GLY A 227 5.92 11.09 4.59
N ASN A 228 6.11 12.38 4.31
CA ASN A 228 6.14 12.91 2.94
C ASN A 228 7.41 12.46 2.19
N GLU A 229 7.38 12.60 0.86
CA GLU A 229 8.47 12.16 -0.02
C GLU A 229 9.76 12.97 0.16
N GLU A 230 9.65 14.26 0.46
CA GLU A 230 10.81 15.13 0.64
C GLU A 230 11.64 14.71 1.87
N ASP A 231 10.98 14.45 3.00
CA ASP A 231 11.62 14.02 4.23
C ASP A 231 12.20 12.60 4.09
N PHE A 232 11.51 11.71 3.37
CA PHE A 232 12.05 10.40 3.04
C PHE A 232 13.31 10.50 2.18
N ALA A 233 13.32 11.32 1.13
CA ALA A 233 14.47 11.50 0.25
C ALA A 233 15.67 12.11 0.99
N LYS A 234 15.42 13.05 1.91
CA LYS A 234 16.47 13.76 2.65
C LYS A 234 16.92 13.05 3.93
N GLY A 235 16.24 11.97 4.33
CA GLY A 235 16.47 11.28 5.60
C GLY A 235 16.20 12.19 6.80
N ARG A 236 15.06 12.90 6.78
CA ARG A 236 14.60 13.76 7.89
C ARG A 236 13.41 13.11 8.58
N GLU A 237 13.37 13.22 9.90
CA GLU A 237 12.18 12.82 10.65
C GLU A 237 11.08 13.87 10.46
N PRO A 238 9.84 13.46 10.15
CA PRO A 238 8.74 14.39 10.02
C PRO A 238 8.37 15.00 11.38
N LYS A 239 7.91 16.25 11.37
CA LYS A 239 7.53 17.00 12.59
C LYS A 239 6.43 16.32 13.41
N SER A 240 5.46 15.72 12.70
CA SER A 240 4.38 14.92 13.28
C SER A 240 3.96 13.86 12.27
N ARG A 241 3.19 12.87 12.73
CA ARG A 241 2.64 11.80 11.88
C ARG A 241 1.18 11.58 12.21
N ALA A 242 0.39 11.35 11.18
CA ALA A 242 -1.00 10.96 11.34
C ALA A 242 -1.12 9.52 11.85
N ALA A 243 -2.29 9.18 12.39
CA ALA A 243 -2.67 7.81 12.73
C ALA A 243 -3.82 7.34 11.84
N LEU A 244 -3.95 6.02 11.66
CA LEU A 244 -5.10 5.44 10.98
C LEU A 244 -6.27 5.31 11.97
N GLU A 245 -7.51 5.52 11.50
CA GLU A 245 -8.71 5.29 12.30
C GLU A 245 -8.71 3.85 12.89
N ASP A 246 -9.30 3.69 14.08
CA ASP A 246 -9.38 2.44 14.84
C ASP A 246 -8.04 1.86 15.35
N THR A 247 -6.92 2.58 15.16
CA THR A 247 -5.64 2.23 15.80
C THR A 247 -5.55 2.78 17.23
N PRO A 248 -4.82 2.13 18.17
CA PRO A 248 -4.64 2.65 19.52
C PRO A 248 -4.16 4.12 19.58
N PRO A 249 -3.17 4.58 18.78
CA PRO A 249 -2.78 5.99 18.78
C PRO A 249 -3.92 6.94 18.38
N ALA A 250 -4.77 6.54 17.43
CA ALA A 250 -5.92 7.34 17.02
C ALA A 250 -7.04 7.34 18.07
N ILE A 251 -7.22 6.25 18.82
CA ILE A 251 -8.18 6.17 19.93
C ILE A 251 -7.72 7.06 21.09
N GLU A 252 -6.42 7.01 21.42
CA GLU A 252 -5.82 7.83 22.48
C GLU A 252 -5.80 9.32 22.12
N ASN A 253 -5.50 9.65 20.85
CA ASN A 253 -5.49 11.01 20.35
C ASN A 253 -6.18 11.11 18.97
N PRO A 254 -7.50 11.34 18.94
CA PRO A 254 -8.27 11.44 17.69
C PRO A 254 -7.80 12.53 16.74
N ARG A 255 -7.08 13.55 17.23
CA ARG A 255 -6.53 14.62 16.38
C ARG A 255 -5.48 14.10 15.39
N LEU A 256 -4.84 12.95 15.67
CA LEU A 256 -3.86 12.34 14.77
C LEU A 256 -4.48 11.85 13.46
N ILE A 257 -5.78 11.57 13.41
CA ILE A 257 -6.46 11.15 12.16
C ILE A 257 -6.40 12.29 11.13
N SER A 258 -6.55 13.53 11.60
CA SER A 258 -6.56 14.75 10.79
C SER A 258 -5.35 15.64 11.07
N ASP A 259 -4.19 15.02 11.32
CA ASP A 259 -2.93 15.76 11.47
C ASP A 259 -2.68 16.64 10.22
N PRO A 260 -2.47 17.96 10.36
CA PRO A 260 -2.34 18.87 9.23
C PRO A 260 -1.05 18.65 8.42
N ASN A 261 -0.06 17.95 8.99
CA ASN A 261 1.19 17.58 8.31
C ASN A 261 1.12 16.17 7.71
N ARG A 262 -0.06 15.53 7.69
CA ARG A 262 -0.20 14.19 7.08
C ARG A 262 0.23 14.23 5.62
N SER A 263 1.05 13.26 5.23
CA SER A 263 1.54 13.17 3.85
C SER A 263 0.46 12.68 2.88
N LEU A 264 0.69 12.87 1.58
CA LEU A 264 -0.14 12.25 0.54
C LEU A 264 -0.18 10.72 0.71
N PHE A 265 0.95 10.11 1.06
CA PHE A 265 1.05 8.67 1.34
C PHE A 265 0.16 8.28 2.54
N ALA A 266 0.21 9.04 3.64
CA ALA A 266 -0.66 8.80 4.80
C ALA A 266 -2.15 8.89 4.41
N THR A 267 -2.50 9.87 3.58
CA THR A 267 -3.87 10.06 3.07
C THR A 267 -4.30 8.91 2.18
N LEU A 268 -3.41 8.41 1.31
CA LEU A 268 -3.66 7.21 0.48
C LEU A 268 -3.99 5.98 1.32
N ILE A 269 -3.23 5.73 2.39
CA ILE A 269 -3.48 4.62 3.31
C ILE A 269 -4.85 4.75 4.00
N GLN A 270 -5.21 5.96 4.45
CA GLN A 270 -6.53 6.23 5.02
C GLN A 270 -7.65 5.99 4.01
N THR A 271 -7.50 6.45 2.76
CA THR A 271 -8.47 6.22 1.70
C THR A 271 -8.68 4.73 1.42
N HIS A 272 -7.60 3.94 1.32
CA HIS A 272 -7.69 2.49 1.13
C HIS A 272 -8.35 1.76 2.31
N TYR A 273 -8.17 2.26 3.53
CA TYR A 273 -8.84 1.74 4.70
C TYR A 273 -10.36 1.96 4.65
N PHE A 274 -10.82 3.16 4.26
CA PHE A 274 -12.24 3.42 4.02
C PHE A 274 -12.81 2.51 2.93
N TRP A 275 -12.09 2.36 1.81
CA TRP A 275 -12.51 1.46 0.73
C TRP A 275 -12.68 0.03 1.23
N GLY A 276 -11.71 -0.52 1.96
CA GLY A 276 -11.80 -1.87 2.53
C GLY A 276 -13.01 -2.05 3.44
N ARG A 277 -13.33 -1.06 4.30
CA ARG A 277 -14.52 -1.11 5.16
C ARG A 277 -15.83 -1.12 4.37
N ILE A 278 -15.90 -0.28 3.34
CA ILE A 278 -17.10 -0.09 2.52
C ILE A 278 -17.32 -1.28 1.57
N SER A 279 -16.27 -1.74 0.91
CA SER A 279 -16.34 -2.83 -0.07
C SER A 279 -16.80 -4.14 0.58
N ARG A 280 -16.29 -4.46 1.79
CA ARG A 280 -16.70 -5.64 2.55
C ARG A 280 -18.22 -5.64 2.84
N ARG A 281 -18.77 -4.50 3.24
CA ARG A 281 -20.20 -4.33 3.51
C ARG A 281 -21.06 -4.42 2.25
N ALA A 282 -20.58 -3.82 1.15
CA ALA A 282 -21.29 -3.86 -0.12
C ALA A 282 -21.42 -5.30 -0.65
N VAL A 283 -20.39 -6.14 -0.46
CA VAL A 283 -20.41 -7.54 -0.88
C VAL A 283 -21.29 -8.42 0.02
N SER A 284 -21.41 -8.10 1.32
CA SER A 284 -22.27 -8.86 2.24
C SER A 284 -23.77 -8.54 2.10
N HIS A 285 -24.17 -7.67 1.16
CA HIS A 285 -25.53 -7.13 1.05
C HIS A 285 -26.08 -6.56 2.37
N ASP A 286 -25.18 -6.11 3.25
CA ASP A 286 -25.50 -5.61 4.58
C ASP A 286 -25.86 -4.11 4.48
N SER A 287 -26.95 -3.83 3.76
CA SER A 287 -27.53 -2.50 3.72
C SER A 287 -28.35 -2.26 4.98
N SER A 288 -28.17 -1.08 5.58
CA SER A 288 -29.00 -0.66 6.70
C SER A 288 -30.45 -0.59 6.23
N SER A 289 -31.36 -1.28 6.93
CA SER A 289 -32.80 -1.25 6.58
C SER A 289 -33.42 0.15 6.70
N ARG A 290 -32.82 1.01 7.54
CA ARG A 290 -33.28 2.38 7.80
C ARG A 290 -32.11 3.38 7.72
N PRO A 291 -31.60 3.70 6.52
CA PRO A 291 -30.43 4.58 6.37
C PRO A 291 -30.69 6.04 6.79
N TRP A 292 -31.95 6.46 6.93
CA TRP A 292 -32.33 7.80 7.41
C TRP A 292 -32.18 7.97 8.93
N GLU A 293 -32.03 6.87 9.68
CA GLU A 293 -31.78 6.95 11.12
C GLU A 293 -30.32 7.34 11.38
N THR A 294 -30.10 8.29 12.31
CA THR A 294 -28.76 8.83 12.64
C THR A 294 -27.80 7.78 13.19
N MET A 295 -28.33 6.72 13.78
CA MET A 295 -27.57 5.60 14.34
C MET A 295 -27.40 4.43 13.37
N SER A 296 -27.94 4.53 12.15
CA SER A 296 -27.75 3.53 11.11
C SER A 296 -26.28 3.42 10.71
N ASP A 297 -25.90 2.25 10.24
CA ASP A 297 -24.53 2.00 9.80
C ASP A 297 -24.17 2.81 8.55
N TYR A 298 -25.15 3.08 7.68
CA TYR A 298 -25.02 4.05 6.60
C TYR A 298 -24.67 5.44 7.12
N ALA A 299 -25.47 6.01 8.03
CA ALA A 299 -25.28 7.36 8.55
C ALA A 299 -23.91 7.51 9.26
N LYS A 300 -23.47 6.49 9.99
CA LYS A 300 -22.14 6.46 10.63
C LYS A 300 -21.00 6.50 9.62
N ILE A 301 -21.06 5.67 8.56
CA ILE A 301 -20.02 5.69 7.51
C ILE A 301 -20.03 7.03 6.78
N GLN A 302 -21.22 7.49 6.35
CA GLN A 302 -21.34 8.74 5.62
C GLN A 302 -20.73 9.90 6.42
N LYS A 303 -21.09 10.02 7.70
CA LYS A 303 -20.54 11.05 8.59
C LYS A 303 -19.03 10.94 8.75
N SER A 304 -18.48 9.73 8.86
CA SER A 304 -17.04 9.51 8.95
C SER A 304 -16.32 9.94 7.67
N LEU A 305 -16.84 9.59 6.49
CA LEU A 305 -16.31 10.05 5.20
C LEU A 305 -16.35 11.59 5.09
N ASP A 306 -17.50 12.20 5.38
CA ASP A 306 -17.68 13.65 5.31
C ASP A 306 -16.70 14.39 6.26
N THR A 307 -16.53 13.87 7.48
CA THR A 307 -15.61 14.45 8.47
C THR A 307 -14.15 14.32 8.03
N TRP A 308 -13.78 13.15 7.49
CA TRP A 308 -12.42 12.91 7.01
C TRP A 308 -12.09 13.77 5.79
N GLU A 309 -13.03 13.93 4.87
CA GLU A 309 -12.88 14.74 3.66
C GLU A 309 -12.77 16.24 4.00
N GLN A 310 -13.56 16.74 4.95
CA GLN A 310 -13.44 18.11 5.45
C GLN A 310 -12.08 18.36 6.15
N GLY A 311 -11.46 17.32 6.68
CA GLY A 311 -10.14 17.39 7.33
C GLY A 311 -8.95 17.21 6.38
N LEU A 312 -9.15 17.18 5.05
CA LEU A 312 -8.05 17.03 4.09
C LEU A 312 -7.15 18.27 4.04
N PRO A 313 -5.82 18.08 4.03
CA PRO A 313 -4.89 19.10 3.55
C PRO A 313 -5.31 19.62 2.18
N ARG A 314 -5.16 20.94 1.95
CA ARG A 314 -5.68 21.60 0.74
C ARG A 314 -5.09 21.04 -0.56
N ASP A 315 -3.83 20.61 -0.50
CA ASP A 315 -3.10 19.98 -1.59
C ASP A 315 -3.60 18.55 -1.88
N HIS A 316 -4.30 17.88 -0.96
CA HIS A 316 -4.88 16.56 -1.19
C HIS A 316 -6.32 16.62 -1.74
N VAL A 317 -6.93 17.81 -1.77
CA VAL A 317 -8.28 18.02 -2.32
C VAL A 317 -8.21 18.11 -3.84
N TRP A 318 -9.18 17.48 -4.52
CA TRP A 318 -9.22 17.49 -5.97
C TRP A 318 -9.22 18.90 -6.56
N SER A 319 -8.21 19.17 -7.38
CA SER A 319 -8.17 20.23 -8.38
C SER A 319 -7.27 19.81 -9.55
N SER A 320 -7.57 20.33 -10.74
CA SER A 320 -6.72 20.14 -11.93
C SER A 320 -5.33 20.76 -11.76
N PHE A 321 -5.23 21.85 -10.98
CA PHE A 321 -3.95 22.46 -10.64
C PHE A 321 -3.08 21.55 -9.76
N ALA A 322 -3.64 20.98 -8.69
CA ALA A 322 -2.90 20.05 -7.84
C ALA A 322 -2.49 18.77 -8.59
N LEU A 323 -3.33 18.26 -9.51
CA LEU A 323 -2.95 17.16 -10.39
C LEU A 323 -1.68 17.47 -11.19
N LYS A 324 -1.61 18.65 -11.81
CA LYS A 324 -0.42 19.08 -12.59
C LYS A 324 0.84 19.18 -11.72
N GLY A 325 0.69 19.69 -10.50
CA GLY A 325 1.77 19.72 -9.51
C GLY A 325 2.28 18.31 -9.19
N TYR A 326 1.39 17.39 -8.83
CA TYR A 326 1.77 16.01 -8.53
C TYR A 326 2.31 15.23 -9.74
N LYS A 327 1.89 15.56 -10.97
CA LYS A 327 2.52 15.01 -12.18
C LYS A 327 3.99 15.40 -12.29
N THR A 328 4.32 16.67 -11.99
CA THR A 328 5.72 17.14 -11.99
C THR A 328 6.57 16.43 -10.93
N GLU A 329 5.95 16.07 -9.81
CA GLU A 329 6.62 15.35 -8.71
C GLU A 329 6.61 13.81 -8.86
N GLY A 330 5.90 13.26 -9.84
CA GLY A 330 5.71 11.81 -10.01
C GLY A 330 4.90 11.17 -8.88
N GLN A 331 3.89 11.88 -8.36
CA GLN A 331 2.97 11.42 -7.31
C GLN A 331 1.50 11.45 -7.75
N ASP A 332 1.24 11.74 -9.03
CA ASP A 332 -0.09 11.87 -9.62
C ASP A 332 -0.94 10.62 -9.41
N LEU A 333 -0.36 9.41 -9.51
CA LEU A 333 -1.11 8.17 -9.28
C LEU A 333 -1.64 8.04 -7.86
N ALA A 334 -0.86 8.47 -6.86
CA ALA A 334 -1.30 8.44 -5.47
C ALA A 334 -2.36 9.50 -5.20
N TYR A 335 -2.18 10.68 -5.78
CA TYR A 335 -3.15 11.75 -5.69
C TYR A 335 -4.49 11.34 -6.32
N LEU A 336 -4.48 10.81 -7.54
CA LEU A 336 -5.68 10.29 -8.19
C LEU A 336 -6.28 9.11 -7.43
N ALA A 337 -5.46 8.22 -6.86
CA ALA A 337 -5.98 7.15 -6.01
C ALA A 337 -6.68 7.70 -4.75
N VAL A 338 -6.16 8.75 -4.12
CA VAL A 338 -6.81 9.44 -3.00
C VAL A 338 -8.15 10.03 -3.43
N THR A 339 -8.18 10.83 -4.50
CA THR A 339 -9.36 11.62 -4.89
C THR A 339 -10.43 10.79 -5.61
N MET A 340 -10.05 9.73 -6.33
CA MET A 340 -11.00 8.86 -7.02
C MET A 340 -11.61 7.81 -6.08
N VAL A 341 -10.81 7.20 -5.20
CA VAL A 341 -11.32 6.13 -4.32
C VAL A 341 -12.30 6.68 -3.30
N ILE A 342 -12.15 7.93 -2.84
CA ILE A 342 -13.15 8.56 -1.96
C ILE A 342 -14.50 8.77 -2.67
N ARG A 343 -14.50 9.07 -3.98
CA ARG A 343 -15.72 9.12 -4.80
C ARG A 343 -16.32 7.73 -4.96
N LEU A 344 -15.50 6.73 -5.24
CA LEU A 344 -15.95 5.33 -5.29
C LEU A 344 -16.56 4.87 -3.96
N CYS A 345 -15.98 5.25 -2.82
CA CYS A 345 -16.55 4.98 -1.50
C CYS A 345 -17.97 5.55 -1.38
N ASN A 346 -18.15 6.82 -1.72
CA ASN A 346 -19.44 7.50 -1.69
C ASN A 346 -20.47 6.90 -2.66
N ILE A 347 -20.04 6.45 -3.84
CA ILE A 347 -20.89 5.78 -4.83
C ILE A 347 -21.33 4.42 -4.30
N VAL A 348 -20.40 3.59 -3.82
CA VAL A 348 -20.67 2.20 -3.41
C VAL A 348 -21.60 2.13 -2.20
N ILE A 349 -21.42 2.99 -1.19
CA ILE A 349 -22.34 3.00 -0.03
C ILE A 349 -23.77 3.36 -0.41
N ARG A 350 -23.97 4.17 -1.46
CA ARG A 350 -25.29 4.59 -1.94
C ARG A 350 -25.88 3.60 -2.96
N LYS A 351 -25.03 2.94 -3.75
CA LYS A 351 -25.43 1.94 -4.76
C LYS A 351 -26.30 0.82 -4.17
N ALA A 352 -26.07 0.46 -2.90
CA ALA A 352 -26.89 -0.53 -2.19
C ALA A 352 -28.39 -0.17 -2.12
N TYR A 353 -28.73 1.11 -2.28
CA TYR A 353 -30.09 1.64 -2.19
C TYR A 353 -30.69 2.05 -3.55
N LEU A 354 -30.04 1.70 -4.67
CA LEU A 354 -30.42 2.17 -6.01
C LEU A 354 -31.90 1.91 -6.34
N ARG A 355 -32.43 0.76 -5.92
CA ARG A 355 -33.85 0.42 -6.12
C ARG A 355 -34.79 1.44 -5.46
N TYR A 356 -34.48 1.87 -4.23
CA TYR A 356 -35.29 2.83 -3.48
C TYR A 356 -35.16 4.26 -4.03
N MET A 357 -34.01 4.58 -4.61
CA MET A 357 -33.78 5.87 -5.28
C MET A 357 -34.56 5.99 -6.59
N ILE A 358 -34.64 4.91 -7.39
CA ILE A 358 -35.35 4.90 -8.69
C ILE A 358 -36.86 4.76 -8.49
N PHE A 359 -37.28 3.92 -7.55
CA PHE A 359 -38.68 3.60 -7.29
C PHE A 359 -39.04 3.93 -5.83
N PRO A 360 -39.06 5.22 -5.43
CA PRO A 360 -39.41 5.60 -4.06
C PRO A 360 -40.87 5.30 -3.75
N ASP A 361 -41.14 4.86 -2.53
CA ASP A 361 -42.51 4.70 -2.03
C ASP A 361 -43.22 6.06 -2.03
N GLN A 362 -44.42 6.11 -2.62
CA GLN A 362 -45.19 7.33 -2.75
C GLN A 362 -45.91 7.74 -1.47
N SER A 363 -46.10 6.81 -0.52
CA SER A 363 -46.88 7.01 0.69
C SER A 363 -46.21 7.88 1.76
N GLU A 364 -44.87 8.01 1.73
CA GLU A 364 -44.10 8.76 2.74
C GLU A 364 -43.28 9.92 2.14
N PRO A 365 -43.76 11.18 2.21
CA PRO A 365 -43.07 12.34 1.62
C PRO A 365 -41.66 12.58 2.17
N ASN A 366 -41.44 12.33 3.47
CA ASN A 366 -40.14 12.54 4.12
C ASN A 366 -39.08 11.55 3.60
N LEU A 367 -39.47 10.28 3.40
CA LEU A 367 -38.57 9.28 2.82
C LEU A 367 -38.28 9.58 1.36
N ARG A 368 -39.25 10.11 0.61
CA ARG A 368 -39.03 10.56 -0.76
C ARG A 368 -37.93 11.61 -0.86
N ALA A 369 -37.98 12.64 -0.01
CA ALA A 369 -36.94 13.67 0.03
C ALA A 369 -35.56 13.09 0.38
N PHE A 370 -35.50 12.16 1.34
CA PHE A 370 -34.28 11.45 1.70
C PHE A 370 -33.67 10.70 0.51
N TRP A 371 -34.47 9.88 -0.19
CA TRP A 371 -34.00 9.12 -1.34
C TRP A 371 -33.57 10.01 -2.51
N SER A 372 -34.29 11.11 -2.76
CA SER A 372 -33.88 12.11 -3.75
C SER A 372 -32.55 12.77 -3.41
N ASN A 373 -32.32 13.11 -2.13
CA ASN A 373 -31.03 13.67 -1.70
C ASN A 373 -29.89 12.65 -1.85
N MET A 374 -30.12 11.40 -1.44
CA MET A 374 -29.14 10.33 -1.62
C MET A 374 -28.78 10.12 -3.11
N ALA A 375 -29.78 10.17 -4.00
CA ALA A 375 -29.55 10.05 -5.43
C ALA A 375 -28.69 11.23 -5.96
N LEU A 376 -29.02 12.46 -5.55
CA LEU A 376 -28.25 13.66 -5.93
C LEU A 376 -26.78 13.56 -5.49
N GLU A 377 -26.54 13.13 -4.26
CA GLU A 377 -25.19 12.92 -3.73
C GLU A 377 -24.43 11.83 -4.51
N MET A 378 -25.09 10.72 -4.84
CA MET A 378 -24.50 9.67 -5.66
C MET A 378 -24.11 10.18 -7.04
N PHE A 379 -25.01 10.89 -7.74
CA PHE A 379 -24.74 11.47 -9.06
C PHE A 379 -23.63 12.53 -9.02
N LYS A 380 -23.60 13.37 -7.98
CA LYS A 380 -22.50 14.32 -7.77
C LYS A 380 -21.14 13.60 -7.71
N ASN A 381 -21.04 12.52 -6.94
CA ASN A 381 -19.81 11.75 -6.83
C ASN A 381 -19.44 11.03 -8.14
N VAL A 382 -20.42 10.52 -8.90
CA VAL A 382 -20.18 9.95 -10.24
C VAL A 382 -19.63 11.01 -11.20
N ARG A 383 -20.22 12.20 -11.21
CA ARG A 383 -19.76 13.30 -12.06
C ARG A 383 -18.34 13.74 -11.70
N GLU A 384 -18.06 13.96 -10.43
CA GLU A 384 -16.70 14.34 -9.97
C GLU A 384 -15.67 13.24 -10.28
N LEU A 385 -16.03 11.96 -10.18
CA LEU A 385 -15.16 10.86 -10.60
C LEU A 385 -14.91 10.88 -12.11
N TYR A 386 -15.95 11.12 -12.91
CA TYR A 386 -15.82 11.24 -14.36
C TYR A 386 -14.90 12.40 -14.74
N GLU A 387 -15.08 13.58 -14.14
CA GLU A 387 -14.23 14.77 -14.37
C GLU A 387 -12.75 14.48 -14.07
N GLN A 388 -12.47 13.73 -13.01
CA GLN A 388 -11.10 13.31 -12.66
C GLN A 388 -10.48 12.40 -13.72
N ILE A 389 -11.24 11.40 -14.18
CA ILE A 389 -10.80 10.46 -15.20
C ILE A 389 -10.57 11.18 -16.54
N ASP A 390 -11.51 12.04 -16.94
CA ASP A 390 -11.43 12.81 -18.17
C ASP A 390 -10.22 13.75 -18.17
N THR A 391 -10.01 14.48 -17.06
CA THR A 391 -8.83 15.35 -16.90
C THR A 391 -7.53 14.57 -17.01
N GLN A 392 -7.44 13.37 -16.43
CA GLN A 392 -6.26 12.51 -16.54
C GLN A 392 -5.99 12.09 -17.99
N PHE A 393 -7.03 11.79 -18.77
CA PHE A 393 -6.89 11.42 -20.18
C PHE A 393 -6.51 12.60 -21.07
N ILE A 394 -7.07 13.79 -20.82
CA ILE A 394 -6.78 15.01 -21.59
C ILE A 394 -5.34 15.47 -21.36
N ASP A 395 -4.89 15.51 -20.10
CA ASP A 395 -3.56 15.97 -19.73
C ASP A 395 -2.48 14.88 -19.88
N ARG A 396 -2.74 13.82 -20.65
CA ARG A 396 -1.85 12.66 -20.79
C ARG A 396 -0.64 12.98 -21.68
N ALA A 397 0.57 12.82 -21.13
CA ALA A 397 1.78 12.86 -21.94
C ALA A 397 1.94 11.57 -22.78
N PRO A 398 2.56 11.61 -23.98
CA PRO A 398 2.72 10.44 -24.85
C PRO A 398 3.45 9.26 -24.20
N ASP A 399 4.24 9.49 -23.15
CA ASP A 399 5.01 8.50 -22.39
C ASP A 399 4.28 7.93 -21.15
N GLU A 400 3.06 8.39 -20.82
CA GLU A 400 2.28 7.85 -19.70
C GLU A 400 1.69 6.49 -20.05
N HIS A 401 2.19 5.41 -19.42
CA HIS A 401 1.75 4.03 -19.69
C HIS A 401 0.58 3.59 -18.76
N LEU A 402 -0.53 3.15 -19.36
CA LEU A 402 -1.77 2.73 -18.67
C LEU A 402 -1.57 1.59 -17.64
N GLY A 403 -0.50 0.80 -17.79
CA GLY A 403 -0.27 -0.44 -17.02
C GLY A 403 0.02 -0.23 -15.54
N ALA A 404 0.65 0.89 -15.15
CA ALA A 404 0.89 1.22 -13.74
C ALA A 404 -0.40 1.66 -13.01
N GLN A 405 -1.33 2.27 -13.76
CA GLN A 405 -2.62 2.80 -13.26
C GLN A 405 -3.65 1.69 -13.00
N MET A 406 -3.64 0.62 -13.81
CA MET A 406 -4.57 -0.51 -13.64
C MET A 406 -4.18 -1.52 -12.55
N ALA A 407 -2.92 -1.50 -12.09
CA ALA A 407 -2.44 -2.35 -11.00
C ALA A 407 -2.73 -1.75 -9.61
N SER A 408 -2.88 -0.42 -9.51
CA SER A 408 -3.13 0.29 -8.24
C SER A 408 -4.59 0.63 -7.99
N ALA A 409 -5.42 0.68 -9.04
CA ALA A 409 -6.81 1.04 -8.89
C ALA A 409 -7.66 -0.18 -8.47
N PRO A 410 -8.58 -0.05 -7.50
CA PRO A 410 -9.62 -1.06 -7.24
C PRO A 410 -10.64 -1.18 -8.39
N THR A 411 -10.31 -0.71 -9.60
CA THR A 411 -11.15 -0.71 -10.79
C THR A 411 -11.22 -2.07 -11.49
N ARG A 412 -10.22 -2.96 -11.32
CA ARG A 412 -10.29 -4.32 -11.89
C ARG A 412 -11.50 -5.14 -11.42
N PRO A 413 -11.93 -5.13 -10.15
CA PRO A 413 -13.19 -5.77 -9.75
C PRO A 413 -14.45 -4.99 -10.18
N LEU A 414 -14.39 -3.66 -10.39
CA LEU A 414 -15.54 -2.87 -10.82
C LEU A 414 -15.98 -3.18 -12.26
N PHE A 415 -15.05 -3.50 -13.17
CA PHE A 415 -15.39 -3.91 -14.54
C PHE A 415 -15.89 -5.35 -14.68
N LYS A 416 -15.68 -6.22 -13.68
CA LYS A 416 -16.16 -7.61 -13.70
C LYS A 416 -17.51 -7.84 -13.03
N MET A 417 -18.03 -6.89 -12.24
CA MET A 417 -19.38 -6.96 -11.68
C MET A 417 -20.48 -6.46 -12.66
N GLY A 418 -20.11 -6.17 -13.91
CA GLY A 418 -21.03 -5.79 -14.98
C GLY A 418 -21.24 -6.87 -16.05
N GLN A 419 -20.84 -8.12 -15.79
CA GLN A 419 -21.19 -9.28 -16.61
C GLN A 419 -22.04 -10.25 -15.81
#